data_AF-A0A5E4KJV1-F1
#
_entry.id   AF-A0A5E4KJV1-F1
#
_cell.length_a   1.000
_cell.length_b   1.000
_cell.length_c   1.000
_cell.angle_alpha   90.00
_cell.angle_beta   90.00
_cell.angle_gamma   90.00
#
_symmetry.space_group_name_H-M   'P 1'
#
loop_
_entity.id
_entity.type
_entity.pdbx_description
1 polymer ?
#
loop_
_entity_poly.entity_id
_entity_poly.type
_entity_poly.pdbx_seq_one_letter_code
_entity_poly.pdbx_strand_id
1 'polypeptide(L)'
;MISGEVWSDSIPSTSGKTYTVSAWGKSQGAAGTNNPAVRAAEFDINHKWLRQTSLYFPKGTADWNQLQTTFTTGDGTAYIGVYANIWKGYGTFWVDDVSLTDPDTTPASTTTSTPTPTPTATQASTSTSTPTPTPTPTPTTALASTSTSTPTPTPTPTPSPTATSAPASAPAPVSNGPTYYVATNGNDGNSGSSSSPWRTIQHAADTVSAGATVYVMGGTYNEKVTIKKSGSSGSYITFAAYPGQTATIDGTGISLNYDGLIRMDGVSYIKISGFTVVHSSFMGIMMSGGASNIIVQNNHISDTSSSALLAQDASYITYDGNEVTNSQTMKGLSGQTNENVNIIRTNNFEIKNNHIYSNANFESIDVKEGSSYGSIHGNDISGAHSAGIYVDSQGKNSQNIDIYQNKVHDSQESGARGIAIGVENSGSAKNMRIYNNIVWNMGAIGIVAGTSYSAGAVDNIAVVNNVAYNNGLVDSWGGGIKIEYSSATNMRIRNNIASQNRNSQIDNAAGGNAAVTNNLVDGSGGTTGGSYVTGSPQFVNPSGGDFHIQSGSPAIDKGTSTDAPAVDFDGNSRPKGAGYDIGAFEY
;
A
#
# COMPACT_ATOMS: atom_id res chain seq x y z
N MET A 1 -22.66 -5.28 20.93
CA MET A 1 -21.36 -4.61 20.78
C MET A 1 -20.27 -5.64 21.02
N ILE A 2 -19.37 -5.82 20.05
CA ILE A 2 -18.16 -6.65 20.19
C ILE A 2 -17.04 -5.67 20.56
N SER A 3 -16.36 -5.88 21.68
CA SER A 3 -15.20 -5.05 22.06
C SER A 3 -13.96 -5.60 21.35
N GLY A 4 -13.43 -4.84 20.39
CA GLY A 4 -12.11 -5.02 19.75
C GLY A 4 -11.89 -6.38 19.07
N GLU A 5 -11.73 -6.41 17.75
CA GLU A 5 -11.24 -7.60 17.06
C GLU A 5 -9.86 -7.29 16.49
N VAL A 6 -8.82 -7.87 17.08
CA VAL A 6 -7.50 -7.97 16.46
C VAL A 6 -7.54 -9.22 15.60
N TRP A 7 -7.33 -9.04 14.29
CA TRP A 7 -7.35 -10.10 13.28
C TRP A 7 -5.94 -10.27 12.70
N SER A 8 -5.56 -11.52 12.40
CA SER A 8 -4.45 -11.80 11.50
C SER A 8 -4.85 -11.56 10.05
N ASP A 9 -3.86 -11.58 9.15
CA ASP A 9 -4.10 -11.80 7.73
C ASP A 9 -4.83 -13.13 7.48
N SER A 10 -5.41 -13.30 6.29
CA SER A 10 -5.97 -14.59 5.86
C SER A 10 -4.85 -15.53 5.45
N ILE A 11 -4.62 -16.58 6.25
CA ILE A 11 -3.55 -17.56 6.06
C ILE A 11 -4.06 -18.64 5.08
N PRO A 12 -3.45 -18.80 3.89
CA PRO A 12 -3.85 -19.84 2.95
C PRO A 12 -3.74 -21.25 3.54
N SER A 13 -4.75 -22.07 3.29
CA SER A 13 -4.81 -23.46 3.75
C SER A 13 -5.63 -24.31 2.77
N THR A 14 -5.72 -25.60 3.03
CA THR A 14 -6.58 -26.54 2.30
C THR A 14 -7.28 -27.45 3.29
N SER A 15 -8.42 -28.04 2.89
CA SER A 15 -9.09 -29.09 3.68
C SER A 15 -8.16 -30.24 4.05
N GLY A 16 -8.38 -30.81 5.24
CA GLY A 16 -7.64 -31.95 5.74
C GLY A 16 -6.25 -31.61 6.31
N LYS A 17 -5.84 -30.33 6.27
CA LYS A 17 -4.57 -29.89 6.82
C LYS A 17 -4.67 -29.66 8.33
N THR A 18 -3.69 -30.15 9.08
CA THR A 18 -3.66 -30.07 10.55
C THR A 18 -2.83 -28.88 11.01
N TYR A 19 -3.29 -28.19 12.05
CA TYR A 19 -2.59 -27.07 12.67
C TYR A 19 -2.66 -27.15 14.19
N THR A 20 -1.65 -26.60 14.86
CA THR A 20 -1.71 -26.28 16.29
C THR A 20 -1.81 -24.77 16.45
N VAL A 21 -2.89 -24.30 17.07
CA VAL A 21 -3.03 -22.91 17.50
C VAL A 21 -2.66 -22.80 18.98
N SER A 22 -1.79 -21.86 19.33
CA SER A 22 -1.43 -21.53 20.71
C SER A 22 -1.42 -20.02 20.94
N ALA A 23 -1.67 -19.62 22.18
CA ALA A 23 -1.57 -18.22 22.60
C ALA A 23 -1.39 -18.13 24.11
N TRP A 24 -0.69 -17.09 24.57
CA TRP A 24 -0.78 -16.60 25.94
C TRP A 24 -1.93 -15.61 26.05
N GLY A 25 -2.68 -15.66 27.15
CA GLY A 25 -3.77 -14.73 27.40
C GLY A 25 -3.89 -14.34 28.86
N LYS A 26 -4.31 -13.10 29.09
CA LYS A 26 -4.54 -12.50 30.41
C LYS A 26 -5.84 -11.72 30.39
N SER A 27 -6.64 -11.80 31.45
CA SER A 27 -7.91 -11.07 31.55
C SER A 27 -7.97 -10.19 32.80
N GLN A 28 -8.59 -9.02 32.68
CA GLN A 28 -8.90 -8.14 33.82
C GLN A 28 -10.37 -7.72 33.76
N GLY A 29 -11.12 -8.07 34.82
CA GLY A 29 -12.54 -7.75 34.91
C GLY A 29 -13.40 -8.34 33.77
N ALA A 30 -12.95 -9.41 33.12
CA ALA A 30 -13.62 -9.98 31.96
C ALA A 30 -14.91 -10.72 32.35
N ALA A 31 -16.07 -10.30 31.87
CA ALA A 31 -17.34 -10.95 32.20
C ALA A 31 -18.38 -10.83 31.08
N GLY A 32 -19.61 -11.24 31.34
CA GLY A 32 -20.69 -11.35 30.35
C GLY A 32 -20.98 -12.80 29.96
N THR A 33 -21.55 -13.00 28.76
CA THR A 33 -22.06 -14.32 28.34
C THR A 33 -20.94 -15.31 28.05
N ASN A 34 -19.91 -14.91 27.28
CA ASN A 34 -18.84 -15.82 26.86
C ASN A 34 -17.47 -15.46 27.45
N ASN A 35 -16.56 -16.42 27.43
CA ASN A 35 -15.18 -16.23 27.84
C ASN A 35 -14.39 -15.40 26.82
N PRO A 36 -13.35 -14.67 27.25
CA PRO A 36 -12.30 -14.18 26.36
C PRO A 36 -11.69 -15.35 25.58
N ALA A 37 -11.39 -15.16 24.31
CA ALA A 37 -10.80 -16.23 23.52
C ALA A 37 -9.96 -15.74 22.35
N VAL A 38 -8.97 -16.56 22.00
CA VAL A 38 -8.27 -16.55 20.71
C VAL A 38 -8.88 -17.65 19.85
N ARG A 39 -9.10 -17.37 18.57
CA ARG A 39 -9.86 -18.24 17.68
C ARG A 39 -9.18 -18.37 16.34
N ALA A 40 -9.01 -19.60 15.87
CA ALA A 40 -8.67 -19.89 14.49
C ALA A 40 -9.98 -20.15 13.74
N ALA A 41 -10.41 -19.19 12.94
CA ALA A 41 -11.58 -19.27 12.08
C ALA A 41 -11.18 -19.82 10.72
N GLU A 42 -11.89 -20.85 10.26
CA GLU A 42 -11.71 -21.39 8.91
C GLU A 42 -12.71 -20.73 7.98
N PHE A 43 -12.21 -20.34 6.82
CA PHE A 43 -12.98 -19.72 5.77
C PHE A 43 -12.87 -20.53 4.48
N ASP A 44 -13.94 -20.52 3.69
CA ASP A 44 -13.85 -21.02 2.33
C ASP A 44 -13.09 -20.03 1.43
N ILE A 45 -12.96 -20.39 0.16
CA ILE A 45 -12.28 -19.57 -0.84
C ILE A 45 -12.99 -18.21 -1.09
N ASN A 46 -14.23 -18.03 -0.62
CA ASN A 46 -14.96 -16.74 -0.61
C ASN A 46 -14.70 -15.90 0.65
N HIS A 47 -13.85 -16.34 1.57
CA HIS A 47 -13.78 -15.80 2.93
C HIS A 47 -15.11 -15.91 3.70
N LYS A 48 -16.01 -16.84 3.33
CA LYS A 48 -17.20 -17.12 4.13
C LYS A 48 -16.80 -17.98 5.31
N TRP A 49 -17.23 -17.57 6.49
CA TRP A 49 -17.03 -18.33 7.71
C TRP A 49 -17.58 -19.74 7.58
N LEU A 50 -16.73 -20.74 7.80
CA LEU A 50 -17.14 -22.14 7.83
C LEU A 50 -17.31 -22.63 9.26
N ARG A 51 -16.22 -22.54 10.03
CA ARG A 51 -16.15 -23.06 11.40
C ARG A 51 -15.00 -22.39 12.14
N GLN A 52 -14.82 -22.71 13.42
CA GLN A 52 -13.72 -22.18 14.20
C GLN A 52 -13.28 -23.15 15.29
N THR A 53 -12.01 -23.04 15.65
CA THR A 53 -11.40 -23.64 16.82
C THR A 53 -11.03 -22.53 17.80
N SER A 54 -11.27 -22.72 19.11
CA SER A 54 -11.18 -21.62 20.09
C SER A 54 -10.39 -22.03 21.34
N LEU A 55 -9.51 -21.13 21.77
CA LEU A 55 -8.80 -21.17 23.05
C LEU A 55 -9.55 -20.28 24.04
N TYR A 56 -10.28 -20.87 24.98
CA TYR A 56 -11.08 -20.12 25.96
C TYR A 56 -10.29 -19.80 27.22
N PHE A 57 -10.05 -18.50 27.45
CA PHE A 57 -9.35 -18.01 28.63
C PHE A 57 -10.34 -17.75 29.78
N PRO A 58 -9.87 -17.76 31.05
CA PRO A 58 -10.74 -17.53 32.20
C PRO A 58 -11.43 -16.17 32.19
N LYS A 59 -12.69 -16.14 32.63
CA LYS A 59 -13.39 -14.90 33.01
C LYS A 59 -12.83 -14.35 34.32
N GLY A 60 -13.15 -13.10 34.60
CA GLY A 60 -12.77 -12.35 35.77
C GLY A 60 -11.43 -11.67 35.56
N THR A 61 -10.61 -11.69 36.62
CA THR A 61 -9.22 -11.26 36.54
C THR A 61 -8.37 -12.52 36.68
N ALA A 62 -7.67 -12.88 35.61
CA ALA A 62 -6.75 -13.99 35.56
C ALA A 62 -5.43 -13.51 34.98
N ASP A 63 -4.32 -13.93 35.59
CA ASP A 63 -3.00 -13.61 35.07
C ASP A 63 -2.67 -14.45 33.84
N TRP A 64 -1.52 -14.19 33.21
CA TRP A 64 -1.08 -14.88 32.00
C TRP A 64 -1.13 -16.41 32.12
N ASN A 65 -1.85 -17.03 31.20
CA ASN A 65 -1.85 -18.48 31.02
C ASN A 65 -1.69 -18.81 29.53
N GLN A 66 -0.96 -19.89 29.21
CA GLN A 66 -0.86 -20.38 27.84
C GLN A 66 -1.93 -21.43 27.58
N LEU A 67 -2.60 -21.34 26.44
CA LEU A 67 -3.48 -22.40 25.93
C LEU A 67 -3.03 -22.78 24.53
N GLN A 68 -3.24 -24.05 24.18
CA GLN A 68 -3.04 -24.54 22.82
C GLN A 68 -4.01 -25.65 22.49
N THR A 69 -4.31 -25.82 21.21
CA THR A 69 -5.07 -26.95 20.71
C THR A 69 -4.69 -27.24 19.27
N THR A 70 -4.85 -28.50 18.88
CA THR A 70 -4.64 -28.96 17.50
C THR A 70 -5.99 -29.17 16.84
N PHE A 71 -6.12 -28.75 15.58
CA PHE A 71 -7.31 -28.99 14.77
C PHE A 71 -6.93 -29.34 13.34
N THR A 72 -7.76 -30.15 12.71
CA THR A 72 -7.67 -30.44 11.28
C THR A 72 -8.74 -29.61 10.58
N THR A 73 -8.31 -28.81 9.60
CA THR A 73 -9.21 -28.04 8.76
C THR A 73 -10.18 -28.96 8.04
N GLY A 74 -11.44 -28.57 7.96
CA GLY A 74 -12.46 -29.40 7.34
C GLY A 74 -12.74 -29.06 5.88
N ASP A 75 -13.73 -29.74 5.32
CA ASP A 75 -14.09 -29.65 3.90
C ASP A 75 -14.47 -28.23 3.47
N GLY A 76 -13.87 -27.75 2.39
CA GLY A 76 -14.10 -26.42 1.84
C GLY A 76 -13.21 -25.32 2.42
N THR A 77 -12.38 -25.60 3.43
CA THR A 77 -11.45 -24.62 4.00
C THR A 77 -10.36 -24.25 3.00
N ALA A 78 -10.23 -22.95 2.74
CA ALA A 78 -9.20 -22.36 1.88
C ALA A 78 -8.34 -21.34 2.64
N TYR A 79 -8.86 -20.74 3.71
CA TYR A 79 -8.11 -19.81 4.55
C TYR A 79 -8.36 -20.05 6.03
N ILE A 80 -7.41 -19.64 6.86
CA ILE A 80 -7.56 -19.53 8.30
C ILE A 80 -7.27 -18.08 8.71
N GLY A 81 -8.16 -17.46 9.48
CA GLY A 81 -7.90 -16.19 10.15
C GLY A 81 -7.85 -16.42 11.66
N VAL A 82 -6.86 -15.85 12.33
CA VAL A 82 -6.74 -15.91 13.80
C VAL A 82 -7.16 -14.57 14.38
N TYR A 83 -8.05 -14.59 15.36
CA TYR A 83 -8.52 -13.36 16.00
C TYR A 83 -8.83 -13.54 17.48
N ALA A 84 -8.84 -12.44 18.21
CA ALA A 84 -9.12 -12.41 19.64
C ALA A 84 -10.30 -11.49 19.97
N ASN A 85 -11.21 -11.95 20.84
CA ASN A 85 -12.30 -11.11 21.34
C ASN A 85 -12.91 -11.61 22.66
N ILE A 86 -13.75 -10.77 23.28
CA ILE A 86 -14.71 -11.15 24.34
C ILE A 86 -16.14 -11.07 23.77
N TRP A 87 -16.62 -12.16 23.16
CA TRP A 87 -17.92 -12.15 22.49
C TRP A 87 -19.10 -11.98 23.47
N LYS A 88 -19.94 -10.95 23.27
CA LYS A 88 -21.05 -10.60 24.18
C LYS A 88 -20.58 -10.46 25.64
N GLY A 89 -19.37 -9.95 25.82
CA GLY A 89 -18.79 -9.66 27.13
C GLY A 89 -18.16 -8.29 27.20
N TYR A 90 -17.48 -8.05 28.29
CA TYR A 90 -16.78 -6.79 28.62
C TYR A 90 -15.53 -7.11 29.45
N GLY A 91 -14.70 -6.09 29.68
CA GLY A 91 -13.41 -6.18 30.38
C GLY A 91 -12.22 -6.04 29.44
N THR A 92 -11.02 -6.28 29.95
CA THR A 92 -9.78 -6.22 29.15
C THR A 92 -9.22 -7.62 28.97
N PHE A 93 -8.83 -7.94 27.73
CA PHE A 93 -8.18 -9.19 27.38
C PHE A 93 -6.90 -8.87 26.60
N TRP A 94 -5.76 -9.25 27.18
CA TRP A 94 -4.46 -9.19 26.51
C TRP A 94 -4.13 -10.56 25.96
N VAL A 95 -3.48 -10.56 24.80
CA VAL A 95 -3.02 -11.76 24.12
C VAL A 95 -1.57 -11.52 23.73
N ASP A 96 -0.75 -12.55 23.85
CA ASP A 96 0.66 -12.53 23.43
C ASP A 96 1.03 -13.89 22.81
N ASP A 97 2.13 -13.92 22.05
CA ASP A 97 2.73 -15.14 21.49
C ASP A 97 1.70 -16.06 20.79
N VAL A 98 0.85 -15.45 19.95
CA VAL A 98 -0.12 -16.20 19.14
C VAL A 98 0.59 -16.89 17.99
N SER A 99 0.46 -18.20 17.88
CA SER A 99 1.01 -18.95 16.76
C SER A 99 0.01 -19.96 16.20
N LEU A 100 0.07 -20.14 14.87
CA LEU A 100 -0.62 -21.18 14.13
C LEU A 100 0.44 -22.00 13.40
N THR A 101 0.75 -23.19 13.89
CA THR A 101 1.86 -24.01 13.39
C THR A 101 1.35 -25.22 12.63
N ASP A 102 1.87 -25.43 11.43
CA ASP A 102 1.66 -26.62 10.62
C ASP A 102 2.71 -27.69 10.98
N PRO A 103 2.32 -28.85 11.53
CA PRO A 103 3.26 -29.88 11.95
C PRO A 103 3.99 -30.54 10.75
N ASP A 104 3.45 -30.46 9.54
CA ASP A 104 4.03 -31.12 8.35
C ASP A 104 5.09 -30.28 7.62
N THR A 105 5.27 -29.00 7.98
CA THR A 105 6.24 -28.09 7.34
C THR A 105 7.41 -27.68 8.24
N THR A 106 7.60 -28.32 9.40
CA THR A 106 8.72 -27.98 10.29
C THR A 106 9.88 -28.98 10.12
N PRO A 107 11.09 -28.56 9.72
CA PRO A 107 12.29 -29.36 9.96
C PRO A 107 12.44 -29.58 11.47
N ALA A 108 12.86 -30.76 11.89
CA ALA A 108 13.05 -31.10 13.30
C ALA A 108 13.77 -29.99 14.07
N SER A 109 13.11 -29.45 15.09
CA SER A 109 13.70 -28.55 16.09
C SER A 109 14.92 -29.23 16.70
N THR A 110 16.12 -28.70 16.43
CA THR A 110 17.29 -28.97 17.25
C THR A 110 17.09 -28.28 18.59
N THR A 111 16.90 -29.09 19.64
CA THR A 111 16.91 -28.65 21.03
C THR A 111 18.28 -28.06 21.37
N THR A 112 18.43 -26.76 21.21
CA THR A 112 19.56 -26.04 21.82
C THR A 112 19.16 -25.78 23.27
N SER A 113 19.80 -26.48 24.19
CA SER A 113 19.62 -26.25 25.62
C SER A 113 20.05 -24.81 25.95
N THR A 114 19.11 -24.04 26.49
CA THR A 114 19.39 -22.73 27.10
C THR A 114 20.34 -22.95 28.29
N PRO A 115 21.56 -22.40 28.30
CA PRO A 115 22.38 -22.46 29.50
C PRO A 115 21.74 -21.58 30.58
N THR A 116 21.51 -22.19 31.74
CA THR A 116 21.08 -21.54 32.98
C THR A 116 22.06 -20.40 33.33
N PRO A 117 21.59 -19.18 33.64
CA PRO A 117 22.49 -18.12 34.08
C PRO A 117 23.13 -18.52 35.42
N THR A 118 24.45 -18.70 35.41
CA THR A 118 25.24 -18.86 36.63
C THR A 118 25.43 -17.46 37.25
N PRO A 119 25.16 -17.26 38.56
CA PRO A 119 25.32 -15.96 39.20
C PRO A 119 26.78 -15.53 39.13
N THR A 120 27.03 -14.37 38.52
CA THR A 120 28.37 -13.77 38.46
C THR A 120 28.72 -13.20 39.82
N ALA A 121 29.80 -13.70 40.40
CA ALA A 121 30.39 -13.20 41.63
C ALA A 121 30.93 -11.78 41.44
N THR A 122 30.54 -10.89 42.35
CA THR A 122 31.11 -9.56 42.57
C THR A 122 32.63 -9.68 42.73
N GLN A 123 33.41 -9.07 41.81
CA GLN A 123 34.82 -8.80 42.04
C GLN A 123 35.10 -7.31 42.13
N ALA A 124 35.99 -7.02 43.07
CA ALA A 124 36.29 -5.74 43.64
C ALA A 124 37.04 -4.80 42.69
N SER A 125 36.88 -3.52 42.99
CA SER A 125 37.63 -2.40 42.44
C SER A 125 39.14 -2.64 42.48
N THR A 126 39.80 -2.46 41.33
CA THR A 126 41.24 -2.22 41.26
C THR A 126 41.49 -0.92 40.52
N SER A 127 42.37 -0.13 41.12
CA SER A 127 42.74 1.24 40.81
C SER A 127 43.39 1.39 39.43
N THR A 128 42.83 2.30 38.62
CA THR A 128 43.46 2.82 37.40
C THR A 128 44.63 3.74 37.75
N SER A 129 45.80 3.47 37.16
CA SER A 129 46.96 4.34 37.21
C SER A 129 46.93 5.35 36.04
N THR A 130 47.35 6.56 36.38
CA THR A 130 47.36 7.81 35.62
C THR A 130 48.17 7.73 34.30
N PRO A 131 47.66 8.24 33.17
CA PRO A 131 48.51 8.49 32.00
C PRO A 131 49.24 9.84 32.10
N THR A 132 50.55 9.80 31.87
CA THR A 132 51.47 10.94 31.74
C THR A 132 51.23 11.69 30.41
N PRO A 133 51.29 13.04 30.37
CA PRO A 133 51.06 13.81 29.15
C PRO A 133 52.27 13.81 28.20
N THR A 134 52.03 13.53 26.92
CA THR A 134 53.00 13.68 25.81
C THR A 134 52.84 15.07 25.17
N PRO A 135 53.94 15.78 24.83
CA PRO A 135 53.90 17.19 24.46
C PRO A 135 53.39 17.51 23.04
N THR A 136 52.74 18.67 22.98
CA THR A 136 52.28 19.45 21.83
C THR A 136 53.35 19.71 20.75
N PRO A 137 53.05 19.53 19.45
CA PRO A 137 53.79 20.17 18.38
C PRO A 137 53.22 21.57 18.04
N THR A 138 54.14 22.53 17.91
CA THR A 138 54.00 23.93 17.52
C THR A 138 53.42 24.11 16.10
N PRO A 139 52.62 25.16 15.82
CA PRO A 139 52.07 25.42 14.49
C PRO A 139 53.15 25.90 13.51
N THR A 140 53.26 25.23 12.37
CA THR A 140 54.05 25.70 11.23
C THR A 140 53.11 26.39 10.23
N THR A 141 53.39 27.66 9.95
CA THR A 141 52.78 28.44 8.88
C THR A 141 53.32 27.98 7.51
N ALA A 142 52.43 27.64 6.58
CA ALA A 142 52.78 27.41 5.18
C ALA A 142 51.74 28.04 4.24
N LEU A 143 52.16 29.18 3.71
CA LEU A 143 51.96 29.77 2.38
C LEU A 143 50.67 29.47 1.59
N ALA A 144 50.04 30.58 1.18
CA ALA A 144 49.01 30.67 0.16
C ALA A 144 49.42 29.97 -1.15
N SER A 145 48.59 29.04 -1.61
CA SER A 145 48.63 28.52 -2.98
C SER A 145 47.62 29.28 -3.84
N THR A 146 48.13 29.80 -4.94
CA THR A 146 47.41 30.48 -6.01
C THR A 146 46.46 29.53 -6.73
N SER A 147 45.21 29.94 -6.92
CA SER A 147 44.21 29.24 -7.72
C SER A 147 44.56 29.32 -9.22
N THR A 148 44.92 28.18 -9.80
CA THR A 148 44.91 27.98 -11.25
C THR A 148 43.62 27.29 -11.65
N SER A 149 42.84 27.94 -12.51
CA SER A 149 41.59 27.45 -13.08
C SER A 149 41.83 26.22 -13.97
N THR A 150 41.28 25.07 -13.55
CA THR A 150 41.18 23.86 -14.37
C THR A 150 40.06 24.05 -15.42
N PRO A 151 40.28 23.71 -16.71
CA PRO A 151 39.24 23.85 -17.72
C PRO A 151 38.09 22.86 -17.47
N THR A 152 36.87 23.39 -17.54
CA THR A 152 35.60 22.65 -17.49
C THR A 152 35.54 21.59 -18.60
N PRO A 153 35.27 20.31 -18.30
CA PRO A 153 35.04 19.32 -19.34
C PRO A 153 33.75 19.64 -20.11
N THR A 154 33.86 19.64 -21.43
CA THR A 154 32.74 19.75 -22.37
C THR A 154 31.73 18.62 -22.12
N PRO A 155 30.42 18.90 -22.02
CA PRO A 155 29.42 17.85 -21.81
C PRO A 155 29.38 16.90 -23.01
N THR A 156 29.64 15.62 -22.74
CA THR A 156 29.35 14.52 -23.65
C THR A 156 27.84 14.49 -23.90
N PRO A 157 27.36 14.36 -25.15
CA PRO A 157 25.93 14.28 -25.43
C PRO A 157 25.30 13.10 -24.67
N THR A 158 24.29 13.41 -23.85
CA THR A 158 23.45 12.43 -23.17
C THR A 158 22.82 11.50 -24.21
N PRO A 159 22.97 10.18 -24.11
CA PRO A 159 22.23 9.26 -24.97
C PRO A 159 20.73 9.50 -24.77
N SER A 160 20.01 9.66 -25.88
CA SER A 160 18.54 9.71 -25.89
C SER A 160 17.99 8.51 -25.10
N PRO A 161 16.98 8.68 -24.24
CA PRO A 161 16.39 7.56 -23.51
C PRO A 161 15.96 6.50 -24.53
N THR A 162 16.51 5.30 -24.38
CA THR A 162 16.03 4.10 -25.07
C THR A 162 14.57 3.94 -24.70
N ALA A 163 13.67 3.90 -25.70
CA ALA A 163 12.27 3.60 -25.48
C ALA A 163 12.15 2.33 -24.63
N THR A 164 11.58 2.45 -23.44
CA THR A 164 11.19 1.31 -22.62
C THR A 164 10.33 0.40 -23.49
N SER A 165 10.77 -0.84 -23.70
CA SER A 165 9.98 -1.84 -24.40
C SER A 165 8.61 -1.94 -23.72
N ALA A 166 7.54 -1.89 -24.51
CA ALA A 166 6.18 -2.10 -24.02
C ALA A 166 6.14 -3.36 -23.12
N PRO A 167 5.43 -3.31 -21.97
CA PRO A 167 5.31 -4.46 -21.09
C PRO A 167 4.85 -5.68 -21.89
N ALA A 168 5.49 -6.82 -21.63
CA ALA A 168 5.12 -8.09 -22.25
C ALA A 168 3.61 -8.32 -22.06
N SER A 169 2.91 -8.65 -23.14
CA SER A 169 1.47 -8.92 -23.11
C SER A 169 1.15 -9.93 -22.00
N ALA A 170 0.31 -9.54 -21.06
CA ALA A 170 -0.09 -10.40 -19.95
C ALA A 170 -0.58 -11.76 -20.50
N PRO A 171 -0.15 -12.90 -19.93
CA PRO A 171 -0.62 -14.21 -20.35
C PRO A 171 -2.15 -14.29 -20.19
N ALA A 172 -2.80 -14.93 -21.16
CA ALA A 172 -4.24 -15.11 -21.15
C ALA A 172 -4.67 -15.80 -19.83
N PRO A 173 -5.68 -15.30 -19.11
CA PRO A 173 -6.19 -15.99 -17.94
C PRO A 173 -6.65 -17.40 -18.37
N VAL A 174 -6.09 -18.42 -17.74
CA VAL A 174 -6.51 -19.82 -17.93
C VAL A 174 -7.96 -19.94 -17.49
N SER A 175 -8.87 -20.17 -18.44
CA SER A 175 -10.31 -20.26 -18.17
C SER A 175 -10.68 -21.70 -17.85
N ASN A 176 -11.23 -21.93 -16.64
CA ASN A 176 -11.83 -23.20 -16.25
C ASN A 176 -13.34 -23.28 -16.57
N GLY A 177 -13.89 -22.28 -17.26
CA GLY A 177 -15.32 -22.17 -17.58
C GLY A 177 -15.60 -21.90 -19.06
N PRO A 178 -16.87 -21.67 -19.43
CA PRO A 178 -17.26 -21.42 -20.82
C PRO A 178 -16.53 -20.21 -21.41
N THR A 179 -15.99 -20.37 -22.62
CA THR A 179 -15.30 -19.28 -23.34
C THR A 179 -16.16 -18.76 -24.48
N TYR A 180 -16.34 -17.44 -24.54
CA TYR A 180 -17.09 -16.73 -25.56
C TYR A 180 -16.25 -15.63 -26.23
N TYR A 181 -16.69 -15.19 -27.41
CA TYR A 181 -15.96 -14.26 -28.25
C TYR A 181 -16.88 -13.13 -28.72
N VAL A 182 -16.37 -11.91 -28.67
CA VAL A 182 -17.00 -10.69 -29.19
C VAL A 182 -16.08 -10.07 -30.24
N ALA A 183 -16.59 -9.77 -31.43
CA ALA A 183 -15.81 -9.16 -32.53
C ALA A 183 -16.64 -8.09 -33.25
N THR A 184 -15.99 -7.03 -33.73
CA THR A 184 -16.68 -5.92 -34.44
C THR A 184 -17.41 -6.37 -35.72
N ASN A 185 -16.97 -7.47 -36.35
CA ASN A 185 -17.61 -8.12 -37.49
C ASN A 185 -18.56 -9.27 -37.11
N GLY A 186 -18.84 -9.46 -35.81
CA GLY A 186 -19.74 -10.48 -35.29
C GLY A 186 -21.24 -10.13 -35.43
N ASN A 187 -22.08 -10.97 -34.84
CA ASN A 187 -23.54 -10.78 -34.79
C ASN A 187 -24.09 -11.29 -33.44
N ASP A 188 -24.91 -10.49 -32.76
CA ASP A 188 -25.47 -10.85 -31.44
C ASP A 188 -26.51 -11.99 -31.50
N GLY A 189 -26.92 -12.41 -32.69
CA GLY A 189 -27.68 -13.64 -32.92
C GLY A 189 -26.80 -14.91 -33.02
N ASN A 190 -25.47 -14.76 -33.00
CA ASN A 190 -24.54 -15.90 -33.04
C ASN A 190 -24.46 -16.60 -31.66
N SER A 191 -23.75 -17.73 -31.63
CA SER A 191 -23.53 -18.51 -30.40
C SER A 191 -22.44 -17.93 -29.46
N GLY A 192 -21.67 -16.94 -29.92
CA GLY A 192 -20.52 -16.42 -29.19
C GLY A 192 -19.29 -17.34 -29.26
N SER A 193 -19.26 -18.31 -30.17
CA SER A 193 -18.06 -19.13 -30.42
C SER A 193 -17.00 -18.34 -31.19
N SER A 194 -15.75 -18.84 -31.23
CA SER A 194 -14.68 -18.19 -32.00
C SER A 194 -14.97 -18.08 -33.50
N SER A 195 -15.70 -19.05 -34.07
CA SER A 195 -16.12 -19.05 -35.47
C SER A 195 -17.39 -18.23 -35.74
N SER A 196 -18.12 -17.87 -34.69
CA SER A 196 -19.40 -17.16 -34.76
C SER A 196 -19.51 -16.25 -33.53
N PRO A 197 -18.68 -15.19 -33.45
CA PRO A 197 -18.62 -14.32 -32.29
C PRO A 197 -19.86 -13.43 -32.23
N TRP A 198 -20.19 -12.99 -31.01
CA TRP A 198 -21.13 -11.89 -30.80
C TRP A 198 -20.55 -10.58 -31.32
N ARG A 199 -21.40 -9.58 -31.54
CA ARG A 199 -20.96 -8.27 -32.05
C ARG A 199 -20.62 -7.31 -30.91
N THR A 200 -21.42 -7.30 -29.86
CA THR A 200 -21.34 -6.29 -28.80
C THR A 200 -20.86 -6.86 -27.47
N ILE A 201 -20.17 -6.04 -26.70
CA ILE A 201 -19.72 -6.39 -25.35
C ILE A 201 -20.92 -6.41 -24.41
N GLN A 202 -21.87 -5.49 -24.60
CA GLN A 202 -23.11 -5.47 -23.82
C GLN A 202 -23.92 -6.77 -23.98
N HIS A 203 -24.05 -7.32 -25.19
CA HIS A 203 -24.75 -8.58 -25.38
C HIS A 203 -24.08 -9.73 -24.59
N ALA A 204 -22.75 -9.77 -24.57
CA ALA A 204 -22.02 -10.75 -23.76
C ALA A 204 -22.32 -10.55 -22.26
N ALA A 205 -22.29 -9.30 -21.77
CA ALA A 205 -22.58 -8.96 -20.38
C ALA A 205 -24.00 -9.36 -19.93
N ASP A 206 -24.97 -9.27 -20.84
CA ASP A 206 -26.35 -9.70 -20.58
C ASP A 206 -26.53 -11.23 -20.66
N THR A 207 -25.61 -11.95 -21.32
CA THR A 207 -25.80 -13.36 -21.67
C THR A 207 -25.05 -14.32 -20.76
N VAL A 208 -23.77 -14.07 -20.48
CA VAL A 208 -22.91 -15.04 -19.79
C VAL A 208 -23.33 -15.30 -18.34
N SER A 209 -22.78 -16.38 -17.77
CA SER A 209 -22.99 -16.82 -16.38
C SER A 209 -21.67 -16.94 -15.65
N ALA A 210 -21.71 -17.15 -14.33
CA ALA A 210 -20.52 -17.32 -13.49
C ALA A 210 -19.50 -18.31 -14.08
N GLY A 211 -18.22 -17.97 -13.96
CA GLY A 211 -17.09 -18.74 -14.50
C GLY A 211 -16.82 -18.50 -15.99
N ALA A 212 -17.67 -17.80 -16.72
CA ALA A 212 -17.45 -17.53 -18.14
C ALA A 212 -16.27 -16.57 -18.37
N THR A 213 -15.56 -16.78 -19.49
CA THR A 213 -14.57 -15.84 -20.02
C THR A 213 -15.05 -15.34 -21.38
N VAL A 214 -15.18 -14.02 -21.51
CA VAL A 214 -15.52 -13.33 -22.76
C VAL A 214 -14.24 -12.68 -23.28
N TYR A 215 -13.72 -13.22 -24.39
CA TYR A 215 -12.64 -12.58 -25.12
C TYR A 215 -13.20 -11.58 -26.14
N VAL A 216 -12.78 -10.34 -26.02
CA VAL A 216 -13.13 -9.27 -26.95
C VAL A 216 -11.99 -9.07 -27.93
N MET A 217 -12.25 -9.33 -29.20
CA MET A 217 -11.27 -9.23 -30.28
C MET A 217 -10.86 -7.78 -30.52
N GLY A 218 -9.75 -7.59 -31.23
CA GLY A 218 -9.25 -6.26 -31.56
C GLY A 218 -10.24 -5.45 -32.39
N GLY A 219 -10.40 -4.18 -32.02
CA GLY A 219 -11.34 -3.27 -32.65
C GLY A 219 -11.87 -2.21 -31.69
N THR A 220 -12.66 -1.28 -32.23
CA THR A 220 -13.29 -0.21 -31.46
C THR A 220 -14.77 -0.52 -31.25
N TYR A 221 -15.19 -0.49 -30.00
CA TYR A 221 -16.55 -0.75 -29.53
C TYR A 221 -17.09 0.54 -28.92
N ASN A 222 -17.91 1.26 -29.68
CA ASN A 222 -18.57 2.47 -29.18
C ASN A 222 -19.81 2.07 -28.36
N GLU A 223 -19.58 1.71 -27.11
CA GLU A 223 -20.58 1.13 -26.22
C GLU A 223 -20.40 1.66 -24.79
N LYS A 224 -21.53 1.82 -24.09
CA LYS A 224 -21.54 1.79 -22.62
C LYS A 224 -21.84 0.35 -22.20
N VAL A 225 -20.95 -0.24 -21.40
CA VAL A 225 -21.08 -1.62 -20.93
C VAL A 225 -21.58 -1.62 -19.49
N THR A 226 -22.78 -2.12 -19.26
CA THR A 226 -23.36 -2.31 -17.92
C THR A 226 -23.42 -3.79 -17.57
N ILE A 227 -22.66 -4.20 -16.57
CA ILE A 227 -22.59 -5.57 -16.08
C ILE A 227 -23.57 -5.72 -14.91
N LYS A 228 -24.59 -6.57 -15.09
CA LYS A 228 -25.66 -6.81 -14.10
C LYS A 228 -25.67 -8.23 -13.54
N LYS A 229 -24.79 -9.09 -14.03
CA LYS A 229 -24.65 -10.47 -13.58
C LYS A 229 -23.39 -10.64 -12.76
N SER A 230 -23.47 -11.43 -11.70
CA SER A 230 -22.34 -11.77 -10.84
C SER A 230 -21.73 -13.11 -11.23
N GLY A 231 -20.42 -13.23 -11.03
CA GLY A 231 -19.79 -14.52 -10.85
C GLY A 231 -20.06 -15.11 -9.47
N SER A 232 -19.26 -16.08 -9.10
CA SER A 232 -19.17 -16.62 -7.73
C SER A 232 -17.69 -16.81 -7.36
N SER A 233 -17.37 -17.04 -6.09
CA SER A 233 -15.96 -17.31 -5.75
C SER A 233 -15.42 -18.52 -6.50
N GLY A 234 -14.15 -18.41 -6.86
CA GLY A 234 -13.46 -19.33 -7.76
C GLY A 234 -13.97 -19.32 -9.20
N SER A 235 -15.06 -18.61 -9.51
CA SER A 235 -15.75 -18.61 -10.82
C SER A 235 -16.14 -17.19 -11.23
N TYR A 236 -15.13 -16.35 -11.42
CA TYR A 236 -15.31 -14.98 -11.89
C TYR A 236 -15.93 -14.97 -13.30
N ILE A 237 -16.80 -14.01 -13.57
CA ILE A 237 -17.08 -13.62 -14.96
C ILE A 237 -15.93 -12.73 -15.40
N THR A 238 -15.21 -13.14 -16.43
CA THR A 238 -14.06 -12.41 -16.96
C THR A 238 -14.40 -11.80 -18.31
N PHE A 239 -14.28 -10.49 -18.43
CA PHE A 239 -14.22 -9.78 -19.71
C PHE A 239 -12.76 -9.42 -19.95
N ALA A 240 -12.19 -9.87 -21.06
CA ALA A 240 -10.80 -9.61 -21.39
C ALA A 240 -10.63 -9.25 -22.86
N ALA A 241 -9.74 -8.31 -23.16
CA ALA A 241 -9.22 -8.18 -24.51
C ALA A 241 -8.54 -9.50 -24.93
N TYR A 242 -8.71 -9.90 -26.19
CA TYR A 242 -8.07 -11.08 -26.73
C TYR A 242 -6.54 -10.89 -26.69
N PRO A 243 -5.77 -11.88 -26.21
CA PRO A 243 -4.31 -11.74 -26.06
C PRO A 243 -3.62 -11.26 -27.35
N GLY A 244 -2.77 -10.23 -27.22
CA GLY A 244 -2.04 -9.63 -28.34
C GLY A 244 -2.88 -8.74 -29.26
N GLN A 245 -4.14 -8.47 -28.91
CA GLN A 245 -5.01 -7.55 -29.66
C GLN A 245 -5.47 -6.39 -28.77
N THR A 246 -5.77 -5.25 -29.40
CA THR A 246 -6.28 -4.06 -28.71
C THR A 246 -7.79 -3.95 -28.88
N ALA A 247 -8.54 -4.25 -27.83
CA ALA A 247 -9.97 -3.99 -27.76
C ALA A 247 -10.21 -2.63 -27.08
N THR A 248 -10.71 -1.66 -27.85
CA THR A 248 -10.98 -0.30 -27.38
C THR A 248 -12.47 -0.12 -27.10
N ILE A 249 -12.83 0.27 -25.88
CA ILE A 249 -14.18 0.71 -25.50
C ILE A 249 -14.17 2.24 -25.55
N ASP A 250 -14.92 2.81 -26.50
CA ASP A 250 -14.87 4.24 -26.83
C ASP A 250 -16.18 4.94 -26.46
N GLY A 251 -16.09 5.94 -25.59
CA GLY A 251 -17.23 6.73 -25.11
C GLY A 251 -17.66 7.87 -26.04
N THR A 252 -17.05 8.04 -27.21
CA THR A 252 -17.37 9.14 -28.13
C THR A 252 -18.87 9.21 -28.44
N GLY A 253 -19.49 10.36 -28.19
CA GLY A 253 -20.92 10.57 -28.43
C GLY A 253 -21.85 9.92 -27.39
N ILE A 254 -21.32 9.23 -26.39
CA ILE A 254 -22.08 8.65 -25.27
C ILE A 254 -22.08 9.65 -24.12
N SER A 255 -23.28 10.09 -23.72
CA SER A 255 -23.45 10.96 -22.56
C SER A 255 -23.72 10.15 -21.30
N LEU A 256 -22.87 10.31 -20.30
CA LEU A 256 -22.96 9.71 -18.97
C LEU A 256 -23.31 10.77 -17.92
N ASN A 257 -24.13 10.39 -16.94
CA ASN A 257 -24.48 11.22 -15.79
C ASN A 257 -24.21 10.43 -14.53
N TYR A 258 -23.16 10.81 -13.79
CA TYR A 258 -22.69 10.10 -12.61
C TYR A 258 -22.54 8.57 -12.82
N ASP A 259 -21.89 8.18 -13.92
CA ASP A 259 -21.77 6.78 -14.33
C ASP A 259 -20.42 6.47 -15.01
N GLY A 260 -20.08 5.18 -15.10
CA GLY A 260 -18.92 4.69 -15.83
C GLY A 260 -19.24 4.28 -17.26
N LEU A 261 -18.25 4.36 -18.15
CA LEU A 261 -18.34 3.76 -19.49
C LEU A 261 -18.42 2.23 -19.39
N ILE A 262 -17.69 1.66 -18.42
CA ILE A 262 -17.93 0.32 -17.89
C ILE A 262 -18.53 0.45 -16.48
N ARG A 263 -19.70 -0.14 -16.27
CA ARG A 263 -20.49 0.00 -15.06
C ARG A 263 -20.77 -1.35 -14.39
N MET A 264 -20.43 -1.45 -13.10
CA MET A 264 -20.73 -2.58 -12.22
C MET A 264 -21.47 -2.10 -10.96
N ASP A 265 -22.77 -2.34 -10.85
CA ASP A 265 -23.57 -1.90 -9.70
C ASP A 265 -24.17 -3.11 -8.97
N GLY A 266 -23.80 -3.31 -7.71
CA GLY A 266 -24.30 -4.42 -6.87
C GLY A 266 -23.93 -5.82 -7.36
N VAL A 267 -22.98 -5.95 -8.29
CA VAL A 267 -22.49 -7.24 -8.82
C VAL A 267 -21.23 -7.70 -8.09
N SER A 268 -20.88 -8.98 -8.23
CA SER A 268 -19.66 -9.50 -7.63
C SER A 268 -18.91 -10.51 -8.48
N TYR A 269 -17.64 -10.74 -8.17
CA TYR A 269 -16.77 -11.71 -8.85
C TYR A 269 -16.64 -11.43 -10.34
N ILE A 270 -16.22 -10.20 -10.67
CA ILE A 270 -16.02 -9.74 -12.04
C ILE A 270 -14.55 -9.41 -12.25
N LYS A 271 -14.01 -9.79 -13.41
CA LYS A 271 -12.68 -9.38 -13.86
C LYS A 271 -12.80 -8.60 -15.16
N ILE A 272 -12.18 -7.43 -15.20
CA ILE A 272 -12.03 -6.57 -16.40
C ILE A 272 -10.54 -6.48 -16.72
N SER A 273 -10.13 -7.00 -17.88
CA SER A 273 -8.70 -7.18 -18.18
C SER A 273 -8.30 -6.74 -19.59
N GLY A 274 -7.21 -5.99 -19.70
CA GLY A 274 -6.53 -5.78 -21.00
C GLY A 274 -7.20 -4.78 -21.95
N PHE A 275 -8.24 -4.06 -21.53
CA PHE A 275 -8.95 -3.13 -22.39
C PHE A 275 -8.23 -1.78 -22.52
N THR A 276 -8.43 -1.13 -23.66
CA THR A 276 -8.26 0.32 -23.79
C THR A 276 -9.62 0.97 -23.60
N VAL A 277 -9.77 1.90 -22.66
CA VAL A 277 -11.04 2.59 -22.32
C VAL A 277 -10.82 4.08 -22.50
N VAL A 278 -11.51 4.70 -23.46
CA VAL A 278 -11.23 6.08 -23.89
C VAL A 278 -12.48 6.92 -24.06
N HIS A 279 -12.30 8.24 -24.03
CA HIS A 279 -13.33 9.24 -24.34
C HIS A 279 -14.61 9.09 -23.50
N SER A 280 -14.49 8.66 -22.24
CA SER A 280 -15.65 8.58 -21.36
C SER A 280 -16.08 9.98 -20.94
N SER A 281 -17.34 10.34 -21.22
CA SER A 281 -17.87 11.64 -20.80
C SER A 281 -18.02 11.78 -19.28
N PHE A 282 -17.75 10.73 -18.50
CA PHE A 282 -17.66 10.78 -17.04
C PHE A 282 -16.57 9.82 -16.51
N MET A 283 -16.89 8.80 -15.70
CA MET A 283 -15.87 7.85 -15.24
C MET A 283 -15.51 6.82 -16.32
N GLY A 284 -14.27 6.35 -16.33
CA GLY A 284 -13.86 5.24 -17.20
C GLY A 284 -14.54 3.93 -16.76
N ILE A 285 -14.15 3.42 -15.60
CA ILE A 285 -14.67 2.19 -15.01
C ILE A 285 -15.19 2.50 -13.60
N MET A 286 -16.47 2.22 -13.37
CA MET A 286 -17.15 2.52 -12.11
C MET A 286 -17.78 1.27 -11.50
N MET A 287 -17.47 1.01 -10.23
CA MET A 287 -18.19 0.05 -9.39
C MET A 287 -18.86 0.71 -8.18
N SER A 288 -20.11 0.30 -7.89
CA SER A 288 -20.79 0.75 -6.67
C SER A 288 -21.91 -0.17 -6.18
N GLY A 289 -22.75 0.32 -5.26
CA GLY A 289 -24.01 -0.32 -4.90
C GLY A 289 -23.83 -1.63 -4.14
N GLY A 290 -22.77 -1.76 -3.35
CA GLY A 290 -22.39 -3.00 -2.71
C GLY A 290 -21.64 -3.97 -3.62
N ALA A 291 -21.10 -3.50 -4.76
CA ALA A 291 -20.25 -4.32 -5.61
C ALA A 291 -19.08 -4.91 -4.82
N SER A 292 -18.73 -6.17 -5.10
CA SER A 292 -17.64 -6.82 -4.37
C SER A 292 -16.83 -7.83 -5.17
N ASN A 293 -15.60 -8.10 -4.74
CA ASN A 293 -14.72 -9.08 -5.40
C ASN A 293 -14.52 -8.73 -6.88
N ILE A 294 -14.12 -7.49 -7.15
CA ILE A 294 -13.93 -6.97 -8.51
C ILE A 294 -12.44 -6.76 -8.75
N ILE A 295 -11.94 -7.28 -9.88
CA ILE A 295 -10.56 -7.11 -10.30
C ILE A 295 -10.55 -6.33 -11.62
N VAL A 296 -9.94 -5.14 -11.61
CA VAL A 296 -9.68 -4.35 -12.81
C VAL A 296 -8.17 -4.36 -13.03
N GLN A 297 -7.72 -5.04 -14.09
CA GLN A 297 -6.31 -5.32 -14.28
C GLN A 297 -5.80 -5.06 -15.70
N ASN A 298 -4.57 -4.55 -15.82
CA ASN A 298 -3.87 -4.41 -17.10
C ASN A 298 -4.67 -3.61 -18.16
N ASN A 299 -5.48 -2.64 -17.75
CA ASN A 299 -6.23 -1.80 -18.68
C ASN A 299 -5.47 -0.48 -18.90
N HIS A 300 -5.62 0.11 -20.08
CA HIS A 300 -5.24 1.48 -20.35
C HIS A 300 -6.51 2.35 -20.35
N ILE A 301 -6.64 3.24 -19.38
CA ILE A 301 -7.79 4.14 -19.26
C ILE A 301 -7.32 5.57 -19.49
N SER A 302 -7.84 6.22 -20.52
CA SER A 302 -7.48 7.59 -20.84
C SER A 302 -8.64 8.47 -21.27
N ASP A 303 -8.39 9.78 -21.30
CA ASP A 303 -9.30 10.78 -21.87
C ASP A 303 -10.69 10.68 -21.27
N THR A 304 -10.77 10.75 -19.94
CA THR A 304 -12.03 10.74 -19.18
C THR A 304 -12.36 12.14 -18.68
N SER A 305 -13.64 12.48 -18.57
CA SER A 305 -14.06 13.77 -17.98
C SER A 305 -13.98 13.80 -16.45
N SER A 306 -13.94 12.62 -15.81
CA SER A 306 -13.81 12.45 -14.36
C SER A 306 -12.84 11.29 -14.06
N SER A 307 -12.96 10.60 -12.92
CA SER A 307 -12.08 9.50 -12.52
C SER A 307 -11.95 8.42 -13.59
N ALA A 308 -10.73 7.98 -13.87
CA ALA A 308 -10.49 6.80 -14.69
C ALA A 308 -11.05 5.53 -14.03
N LEU A 309 -10.79 5.38 -12.72
CA LEU A 309 -11.24 4.25 -11.90
C LEU A 309 -11.95 4.77 -10.65
N LEU A 310 -13.14 4.26 -10.36
CA LEU A 310 -13.86 4.63 -9.15
C LEU A 310 -14.62 3.45 -8.55
N ALA A 311 -14.32 3.15 -7.28
CA ALA A 311 -15.11 2.28 -6.43
C ALA A 311 -15.80 3.10 -5.34
N GLN A 312 -17.10 2.91 -5.19
CA GLN A 312 -17.89 3.63 -4.20
C GLN A 312 -18.88 2.70 -3.51
N ASP A 313 -18.93 2.68 -2.18
CA ASP A 313 -19.84 1.79 -1.43
C ASP A 313 -19.61 0.31 -1.81
N ALA A 314 -18.35 -0.13 -1.84
CA ALA A 314 -17.94 -1.43 -2.37
C ALA A 314 -17.04 -2.20 -1.38
N SER A 315 -16.64 -3.43 -1.74
CA SER A 315 -15.62 -4.17 -0.97
C SER A 315 -14.83 -5.18 -1.79
N TYR A 316 -13.64 -5.58 -1.36
CA TYR A 316 -12.79 -6.54 -2.10
C TYR A 316 -12.53 -6.07 -3.53
N ILE A 317 -11.96 -4.87 -3.65
CA ILE A 317 -11.66 -4.22 -4.94
C ILE A 317 -10.16 -4.25 -5.20
N THR A 318 -9.77 -4.75 -6.37
CA THR A 318 -8.37 -4.78 -6.80
C THR A 318 -8.20 -3.98 -8.09
N TYR A 319 -7.31 -2.99 -8.07
CA TYR A 319 -6.81 -2.28 -9.23
C TYR A 319 -5.34 -2.66 -9.43
N ASP A 320 -5.04 -3.48 -10.44
CA ASP A 320 -3.72 -4.10 -10.62
C ASP A 320 -3.14 -3.85 -12.02
N GLY A 321 -2.00 -3.19 -12.13
CA GLY A 321 -1.30 -3.09 -13.41
C GLY A 321 -1.97 -2.19 -14.44
N ASN A 322 -2.87 -1.30 -14.03
CA ASN A 322 -3.54 -0.39 -14.97
C ASN A 322 -2.67 0.82 -15.29
N GLU A 323 -2.81 1.33 -16.51
CA GLU A 323 -2.23 2.59 -16.96
C GLU A 323 -3.33 3.65 -17.01
N VAL A 324 -3.14 4.76 -16.30
CA VAL A 324 -4.10 5.88 -16.21
C VAL A 324 -3.43 7.17 -16.66
N THR A 325 -3.92 7.72 -17.76
CA THR A 325 -3.40 8.97 -18.33
C THR A 325 -4.52 9.87 -18.85
N ASN A 326 -4.29 11.18 -18.95
CA ASN A 326 -5.29 12.16 -19.42
C ASN A 326 -6.67 12.05 -18.72
N SER A 327 -6.74 11.52 -17.50
CA SER A 327 -7.96 11.54 -16.70
C SER A 327 -8.28 12.97 -16.27
N GLN A 328 -9.57 13.29 -16.15
CA GLN A 328 -10.11 14.63 -15.87
C GLN A 328 -9.77 15.71 -16.92
N THR A 329 -9.27 15.34 -18.11
CA THR A 329 -8.85 16.32 -19.14
C THR A 329 -9.98 16.71 -20.08
N MET A 330 -11.00 15.85 -20.24
CA MET A 330 -12.11 16.14 -21.13
C MET A 330 -13.06 17.18 -20.51
N LYS A 331 -13.08 18.37 -21.11
CA LYS A 331 -13.91 19.49 -20.67
C LYS A 331 -15.38 19.24 -21.02
N GLY A 332 -16.24 19.11 -20.01
CA GLY A 332 -17.68 18.90 -20.25
C GLY A 332 -18.60 19.03 -19.04
N LEU A 333 -18.08 19.19 -17.82
CA LEU A 333 -18.92 19.27 -16.62
C LEU A 333 -18.53 20.48 -15.77
N SER A 334 -19.48 21.39 -15.63
CA SER A 334 -19.42 22.49 -14.67
C SER A 334 -19.71 21.93 -13.27
N GLY A 335 -18.72 21.42 -12.55
CA GLY A 335 -18.79 21.43 -11.08
C GLY A 335 -18.27 20.23 -10.28
N GLN A 336 -17.84 19.11 -10.88
CA GLN A 336 -17.15 18.05 -10.12
C GLN A 336 -15.96 17.53 -10.91
N THR A 337 -14.80 18.09 -10.63
CA THR A 337 -13.53 17.39 -10.81
C THR A 337 -13.40 16.41 -9.62
N ASN A 338 -13.02 15.16 -9.90
CA ASN A 338 -12.73 14.12 -8.89
C ASN A 338 -11.23 13.81 -8.93
N GLU A 339 -10.80 12.77 -8.23
CA GLU A 339 -9.45 12.21 -8.27
C GLU A 339 -9.35 11.15 -9.36
N ASN A 340 -8.13 10.78 -9.77
CA ASN A 340 -7.93 9.94 -10.96
C ASN A 340 -8.29 8.47 -10.71
N VAL A 341 -7.85 7.94 -9.56
CA VAL A 341 -8.19 6.62 -9.05
C VAL A 341 -8.80 6.78 -7.66
N ASN A 342 -10.04 6.33 -7.48
CA ASN A 342 -10.83 6.69 -6.31
C ASN A 342 -11.42 5.47 -5.59
N ILE A 343 -11.30 5.45 -4.26
CA ILE A 343 -11.91 4.48 -3.35
C ILE A 343 -12.73 5.24 -2.30
N ILE A 344 -14.05 5.13 -2.37
CA ILE A 344 -14.98 5.88 -1.53
C ILE A 344 -15.83 4.90 -0.71
N ARG A 345 -15.87 5.06 0.62
CA ARG A 345 -16.69 4.21 1.53
C ARG A 345 -16.52 2.72 1.24
N THR A 346 -15.29 2.28 0.98
CA THR A 346 -14.98 0.94 0.47
C THR A 346 -13.97 0.25 1.37
N ASN A 347 -14.25 -1.02 1.71
CA ASN A 347 -13.39 -1.80 2.61
C ASN A 347 -12.75 -2.98 1.89
N ASN A 348 -11.57 -3.43 2.33
CA ASN A 348 -10.85 -4.53 1.68
C ASN A 348 -10.49 -4.14 0.24
N PHE A 349 -9.49 -3.29 0.05
CA PHE A 349 -9.06 -2.87 -1.28
C PHE A 349 -7.55 -3.04 -1.47
N GLU A 350 -7.14 -3.21 -2.72
CA GLU A 350 -5.74 -3.29 -3.11
C GLU A 350 -5.53 -2.50 -4.41
N ILE A 351 -4.71 -1.46 -4.34
CA ILE A 351 -4.31 -0.66 -5.51
C ILE A 351 -2.84 -0.89 -5.75
N LYS A 352 -2.49 -1.65 -6.79
CA LYS A 352 -1.12 -2.06 -7.02
C LYS A 352 -0.63 -2.02 -8.46
N ASN A 353 0.67 -1.86 -8.61
CA ASN A 353 1.38 -1.94 -9.90
C ASN A 353 0.84 -0.99 -10.98
N ASN A 354 0.07 0.03 -10.62
CA ASN A 354 -0.52 0.95 -11.59
C ASN A 354 0.49 2.03 -11.98
N HIS A 355 0.44 2.47 -13.24
CA HIS A 355 1.20 3.59 -13.75
C HIS A 355 0.26 4.78 -14.00
N ILE A 356 0.41 5.87 -13.25
CA ILE A 356 -0.54 6.99 -13.22
C ILE A 356 0.22 8.29 -13.51
N TYR A 357 -0.01 8.87 -14.68
CA TYR A 357 0.77 10.04 -15.14
C TYR A 357 0.00 10.91 -16.12
N SER A 358 0.40 12.18 -16.26
CA SER A 358 -0.17 13.14 -17.21
C SER A 358 -1.70 13.30 -17.06
N ASN A 359 -2.18 13.30 -15.82
CA ASN A 359 -3.60 13.51 -15.51
C ASN A 359 -3.82 14.96 -15.09
N ALA A 360 -5.07 15.42 -15.12
CA ALA A 360 -5.42 16.79 -14.71
C ALA A 360 -6.09 16.82 -13.35
N ASN A 361 -5.82 17.88 -12.57
CA ASN A 361 -6.45 18.20 -11.29
C ASN A 361 -6.25 17.14 -10.17
N PHE A 362 -6.30 17.61 -8.93
CA PHE A 362 -6.46 16.79 -7.72
C PHE A 362 -5.44 15.65 -7.53
N GLU A 363 -5.82 14.64 -6.76
CA GLU A 363 -5.01 13.51 -6.35
C GLU A 363 -4.93 12.43 -7.43
N SER A 364 -3.79 11.74 -7.52
CA SER A 364 -3.66 10.60 -8.43
C SER A 364 -4.40 9.38 -7.88
N ILE A 365 -4.16 9.03 -6.61
CA ILE A 365 -4.94 8.04 -5.86
C ILE A 365 -5.55 8.72 -4.65
N ASP A 366 -6.85 8.56 -4.46
CA ASP A 366 -7.56 9.00 -3.25
C ASP A 366 -8.39 7.87 -2.65
N VAL A 367 -8.27 7.73 -1.32
CA VAL A 367 -9.00 6.76 -0.51
C VAL A 367 -9.74 7.53 0.57
N LYS A 368 -11.06 7.62 0.45
CA LYS A 368 -11.86 8.54 1.25
C LYS A 368 -13.09 7.98 1.93
N GLU A 369 -13.67 8.81 2.79
CA GLU A 369 -14.95 8.60 3.47
C GLU A 369 -15.03 7.30 4.28
N GLY A 370 -13.98 7.03 5.06
CA GLY A 370 -13.96 5.89 5.98
C GLY A 370 -13.65 4.55 5.32
N SER A 371 -13.13 4.58 4.10
CA SER A 371 -12.52 3.40 3.47
C SER A 371 -11.41 2.84 4.37
N SER A 372 -11.37 1.53 4.54
CA SER A 372 -10.52 0.86 5.55
C SER A 372 -10.08 -0.52 5.11
N TYR A 373 -9.08 -1.09 5.79
CA TYR A 373 -8.55 -2.43 5.50
C TYR A 373 -8.05 -2.54 4.06
N GLY A 374 -7.06 -1.73 3.69
CA GLY A 374 -6.59 -1.71 2.31
C GLY A 374 -5.10 -1.54 2.18
N SER A 375 -4.62 -1.74 0.97
CA SER A 375 -3.21 -1.56 0.63
C SER A 375 -3.03 -0.80 -0.68
N ILE A 376 -2.01 0.04 -0.74
CA ILE A 376 -1.63 0.83 -1.91
C ILE A 376 -0.14 0.59 -2.13
N HIS A 377 0.24 -0.17 -3.16
CA HIS A 377 1.63 -0.59 -3.30
C HIS A 377 2.14 -0.86 -4.71
N GLY A 378 3.45 -0.70 -4.93
CA GLY A 378 4.06 -0.96 -6.24
C GLY A 378 3.61 0.01 -7.34
N ASN A 379 2.91 1.10 -7.01
CA ASN A 379 2.44 2.05 -8.01
C ASN A 379 3.55 3.03 -8.40
N ASP A 380 3.53 3.46 -9.66
CA ASP A 380 4.41 4.48 -10.22
C ASP A 380 3.57 5.71 -10.60
N ILE A 381 3.78 6.83 -9.92
CA ILE A 381 2.91 8.00 -9.96
C ILE A 381 3.73 9.26 -10.24
N SER A 382 3.36 9.99 -11.29
CA SER A 382 3.97 11.28 -11.61
C SER A 382 2.96 12.31 -12.15
N GLY A 383 3.33 13.59 -12.14
CA GLY A 383 2.45 14.67 -12.57
C GLY A 383 1.18 14.83 -11.71
N ALA A 384 1.28 14.58 -10.40
CA ALA A 384 0.19 14.83 -9.45
C ALA A 384 0.00 16.34 -9.19
N HIS A 385 -1.26 16.77 -9.08
CA HIS A 385 -1.59 18.19 -8.84
C HIS A 385 -1.77 18.53 -7.36
N SER A 386 -2.42 17.66 -6.58
CA SER A 386 -2.64 17.85 -5.13
C SER A 386 -1.89 16.83 -4.27
N ALA A 387 -2.07 15.54 -4.53
CA ALA A 387 -1.24 14.50 -3.95
C ALA A 387 -1.05 13.32 -4.91
N GLY A 388 0.08 12.63 -4.83
CA GLY A 388 0.23 11.34 -5.51
C GLY A 388 -0.69 10.29 -4.88
N ILE A 389 -0.62 10.14 -3.56
CA ILE A 389 -1.49 9.26 -2.78
C ILE A 389 -2.07 10.05 -1.61
N TYR A 390 -3.40 10.10 -1.51
CA TYR A 390 -4.10 10.68 -0.39
C TYR A 390 -5.02 9.66 0.28
N VAL A 391 -4.98 9.63 1.61
CA VAL A 391 -5.97 8.90 2.41
C VAL A 391 -6.73 9.93 3.24
N ASP A 392 -7.96 10.21 2.84
CA ASP A 392 -8.84 11.17 3.48
C ASP A 392 -9.87 10.46 4.36
N SER A 393 -10.01 10.88 5.61
CA SER A 393 -11.07 10.36 6.47
C SER A 393 -12.47 10.88 6.11
N GLN A 394 -12.55 12.10 5.56
CA GLN A 394 -13.75 12.85 5.17
C GLN A 394 -15.01 12.56 6.02
N GLY A 395 -14.98 12.97 7.29
CA GLY A 395 -16.10 12.83 8.23
C GLY A 395 -16.40 11.42 8.72
N LYS A 396 -15.59 10.44 8.32
CA LYS A 396 -15.65 9.05 8.77
C LYS A 396 -14.26 8.58 9.20
N ASN A 397 -14.15 7.34 9.66
CA ASN A 397 -12.90 6.79 10.16
C ASN A 397 -12.22 5.97 9.06
N SER A 398 -11.13 6.48 8.49
CA SER A 398 -10.26 5.71 7.60
C SER A 398 -9.18 5.05 8.44
N GLN A 399 -9.01 3.73 8.33
CA GLN A 399 -8.09 3.00 9.19
C GLN A 399 -7.60 1.68 8.62
N ASN A 400 -6.47 1.19 9.16
CA ASN A 400 -5.86 -0.09 8.78
C ASN A 400 -5.51 -0.10 7.29
N ILE A 401 -4.71 0.90 6.87
CA ILE A 401 -4.26 1.05 5.48
C ILE A 401 -2.75 1.06 5.44
N ASP A 402 -2.19 0.23 4.58
CA ASP A 402 -0.75 0.15 4.31
C ASP A 402 -0.43 0.78 2.96
N ILE A 403 0.55 1.69 2.94
CA ILE A 403 1.04 2.38 1.74
C ILE A 403 2.51 2.04 1.61
N TYR A 404 2.89 1.22 0.63
CA TYR A 404 4.26 0.73 0.55
C TYR A 404 4.77 0.44 -0.84
N GLN A 405 6.09 0.45 -1.05
CA GLN A 405 6.70 0.16 -2.37
C GLN A 405 6.17 1.04 -3.51
N ASN A 406 5.66 2.24 -3.23
CA ASN A 406 5.25 3.18 -4.27
C ASN A 406 6.41 4.10 -4.65
N LYS A 407 6.44 4.47 -5.93
CA LYS A 407 7.22 5.59 -6.46
C LYS A 407 6.26 6.74 -6.72
N VAL A 408 6.48 7.87 -6.07
CA VAL A 408 5.69 9.09 -6.28
C VAL A 408 6.64 10.24 -6.56
N HIS A 409 6.55 10.80 -7.77
CA HIS A 409 7.61 11.66 -8.22
C HIS A 409 7.25 12.73 -9.23
N ASP A 410 8.21 13.63 -9.47
CA ASP A 410 8.22 14.59 -10.57
C ASP A 410 6.89 15.32 -10.76
N SER A 411 6.35 15.79 -9.63
CA SER A 411 5.08 16.50 -9.55
C SER A 411 5.36 17.88 -8.97
N GLN A 412 5.91 18.75 -9.82
CA GLN A 412 6.49 20.04 -9.44
C GLN A 412 5.45 21.17 -9.51
N GLU A 413 4.30 20.96 -8.87
CA GLU A 413 3.23 21.97 -8.77
C GLU A 413 3.03 22.42 -7.32
N SER A 414 2.49 23.62 -7.15
CA SER A 414 2.12 24.11 -5.81
C SER A 414 0.98 23.25 -5.26
N GLY A 415 1.10 22.84 -4.00
CA GLY A 415 0.17 21.93 -3.33
C GLY A 415 0.52 20.45 -3.49
N ALA A 416 1.31 20.07 -4.49
CA ALA A 416 1.58 18.67 -4.85
C ALA A 416 2.40 17.93 -3.76
N ARG A 417 1.71 17.15 -2.94
CA ARG A 417 2.28 16.26 -1.92
C ARG A 417 2.55 14.88 -2.51
N GLY A 418 3.55 14.15 -2.00
CA GLY A 418 3.79 12.78 -2.46
C GLY A 418 2.75 11.82 -1.90
N ILE A 419 2.87 11.54 -0.61
CA ILE A 419 1.93 10.70 0.13
C ILE A 419 1.39 11.52 1.31
N ALA A 420 0.07 11.55 1.51
CA ALA A 420 -0.53 12.30 2.59
C ALA A 420 -1.70 11.57 3.25
N ILE A 421 -1.79 11.72 4.58
CA ILE A 421 -2.94 11.28 5.38
C ILE A 421 -3.67 12.52 5.87
N GLY A 422 -4.96 12.63 5.55
CA GLY A 422 -5.81 13.77 5.85
C GLY A 422 -7.02 13.43 6.70
N VAL A 423 -7.35 14.33 7.63
CA VAL A 423 -8.60 14.28 8.37
C VAL A 423 -9.42 15.52 8.10
N GLU A 424 -10.51 15.32 7.35
CA GLU A 424 -11.49 16.35 7.02
C GLU A 424 -12.85 16.06 7.66
N ASN A 425 -13.68 17.10 7.83
CA ASN A 425 -15.09 17.00 8.24
C ASN A 425 -15.40 16.16 9.51
N SER A 426 -14.52 16.17 10.50
CA SER A 426 -14.63 15.52 11.85
C SER A 426 -14.46 13.99 11.90
N GLY A 427 -13.78 13.41 10.91
CA GLY A 427 -13.42 11.98 10.87
C GLY A 427 -12.21 11.58 11.74
N SER A 428 -11.61 10.42 11.45
CA SER A 428 -10.30 10.06 11.99
C SER A 428 -9.46 9.19 11.04
N ALA A 429 -8.15 9.34 11.13
CA ALA A 429 -7.17 8.53 10.43
C ALA A 429 -6.37 7.73 11.46
N LYS A 430 -6.48 6.39 11.41
CA LYS A 430 -5.89 5.53 12.44
C LYS A 430 -5.20 4.29 11.90
N ASN A 431 -4.18 3.81 12.62
CA ASN A 431 -3.55 2.51 12.35
C ASN A 431 -3.08 2.37 10.90
N MET A 432 -2.24 3.29 10.43
CA MET A 432 -1.73 3.24 9.06
C MET A 432 -0.21 3.12 9.07
N ARG A 433 0.33 2.47 8.03
CA ARG A 433 1.78 2.37 7.82
C ARG A 433 2.13 2.88 6.44
N ILE A 434 3.10 3.78 6.38
CA ILE A 434 3.72 4.28 5.16
C ILE A 434 5.16 3.76 5.18
N TYR A 435 5.50 2.76 4.36
CA TYR A 435 6.82 2.14 4.43
C TYR A 435 7.41 1.70 3.10
N ASN A 436 8.74 1.66 2.98
CA ASN A 436 9.41 1.33 1.72
C ASN A 436 8.86 2.12 0.53
N ASN A 437 8.48 3.40 0.69
CA ASN A 437 8.11 4.25 -0.44
C ASN A 437 9.29 5.11 -0.85
N ILE A 438 9.30 5.51 -2.12
CA ILE A 438 10.29 6.43 -2.68
C ILE A 438 9.52 7.64 -3.20
N VAL A 439 9.77 8.80 -2.60
CA VAL A 439 9.09 10.04 -2.94
C VAL A 439 10.11 11.12 -3.25
N TRP A 440 10.08 11.64 -4.47
CA TRP A 440 11.07 12.64 -4.89
C TRP A 440 10.54 13.70 -5.84
N ASN A 441 11.22 14.85 -5.87
CA ASN A 441 10.90 15.97 -6.76
C ASN A 441 9.44 16.46 -6.65
N MET A 442 8.88 16.44 -5.44
CA MET A 442 7.54 16.97 -5.20
C MET A 442 7.57 18.48 -5.00
N GLY A 443 6.56 19.18 -5.52
CA GLY A 443 6.41 20.63 -5.41
C GLY A 443 6.19 21.11 -3.97
N ALA A 444 5.45 20.32 -3.16
CA ALA A 444 5.16 20.61 -1.76
C ALA A 444 5.89 19.67 -0.79
N ILE A 445 5.20 18.75 -0.13
CA ILE A 445 5.78 17.85 0.88
C ILE A 445 5.95 16.45 0.29
N GLY A 446 7.06 15.78 0.58
CA GLY A 446 7.24 14.37 0.22
C GLY A 446 6.19 13.49 0.91
N ILE A 447 6.27 13.35 2.24
CA ILE A 447 5.34 12.53 3.02
C ILE A 447 4.73 13.34 4.16
N VAL A 448 3.40 13.42 4.18
CA VAL A 448 2.63 13.97 5.31
C VAL A 448 2.08 12.81 6.13
N ALA A 449 2.67 12.58 7.30
CA ALA A 449 2.30 11.51 8.21
C ALA A 449 0.89 11.70 8.81
N GLY A 450 0.37 12.93 8.77
CA GLY A 450 -0.99 13.23 9.19
C GLY A 450 -1.26 14.72 9.32
N THR A 451 -2.43 15.13 8.85
CA THR A 451 -3.02 16.45 9.05
C THR A 451 -4.47 16.32 9.49
N SER A 452 -5.01 17.35 10.14
CA SER A 452 -6.42 17.42 10.52
C SER A 452 -6.93 18.85 10.41
N TYR A 453 -7.92 19.05 9.54
CA TYR A 453 -8.51 20.37 9.26
C TYR A 453 -9.81 20.61 10.04
N SER A 454 -10.23 19.64 10.85
CA SER A 454 -11.56 19.63 11.48
C SER A 454 -11.57 19.06 12.91
N ALA A 455 -10.43 19.11 13.60
CA ALA A 455 -10.24 18.57 14.96
C ALA A 455 -10.53 17.05 15.12
N GLY A 456 -10.52 16.29 14.02
CA GLY A 456 -10.61 14.84 14.06
C GLY A 456 -9.29 14.20 14.50
N ALA A 457 -9.32 12.92 14.86
CA ALA A 457 -8.16 12.22 15.43
C ALA A 457 -7.20 11.72 14.35
N VAL A 458 -5.90 11.90 14.57
CA VAL A 458 -4.82 11.26 13.82
C VAL A 458 -4.04 10.44 14.84
N ASP A 459 -4.06 9.11 14.72
CA ASP A 459 -3.51 8.24 15.75
C ASP A 459 -2.85 6.98 15.18
N ASN A 460 -1.73 6.58 15.78
CA ASN A 460 -1.02 5.34 15.46
C ASN A 460 -0.66 5.23 13.97
N ILE A 461 0.08 6.23 13.48
CA ILE A 461 0.63 6.23 12.13
C ILE A 461 2.13 5.98 12.18
N ALA A 462 2.60 5.00 11.41
CA ALA A 462 4.00 4.68 11.24
C ALA A 462 4.50 5.13 9.85
N VAL A 463 5.57 5.90 9.79
CA VAL A 463 6.30 6.26 8.56
C VAL A 463 7.71 5.68 8.69
N VAL A 464 7.95 4.55 8.02
CA VAL A 464 9.11 3.70 8.31
C VAL A 464 9.85 3.28 7.04
N ASN A 465 11.18 3.35 7.01
CA ASN A 465 11.98 2.84 5.88
C ASN A 465 11.59 3.46 4.52
N ASN A 466 11.24 4.75 4.47
CA ASN A 466 10.98 5.47 3.22
C ASN A 466 12.19 6.29 2.76
N VAL A 467 12.19 6.67 1.49
CA VAL A 467 13.07 7.70 0.93
C VAL A 467 12.23 8.93 0.58
N ALA A 468 12.58 10.09 1.14
CA ALA A 468 12.04 11.40 0.77
C ALA A 468 13.20 12.27 0.28
N TYR A 469 13.28 12.50 -1.04
CA TYR A 469 14.41 13.16 -1.67
C TYR A 469 14.01 14.40 -2.48
N ASN A 470 14.73 15.51 -2.30
CA ASN A 470 14.58 16.71 -3.14
C ASN A 470 13.12 17.22 -3.28
N ASN A 471 12.36 17.20 -2.19
CA ASN A 471 10.98 17.69 -2.14
C ASN A 471 10.90 19.15 -1.65
N GLY A 472 9.75 19.80 -1.87
CA GLY A 472 9.53 21.20 -1.55
C GLY A 472 10.04 22.16 -2.61
N LEU A 473 10.01 21.73 -3.88
CA LEU A 473 10.59 22.48 -4.99
C LEU A 473 9.86 23.79 -5.29
N VAL A 474 8.56 23.86 -4.99
CA VAL A 474 7.72 25.02 -5.30
C VAL A 474 7.36 25.77 -4.02
N ASP A 475 6.78 25.07 -3.04
CA ASP A 475 6.17 25.73 -1.90
C ASP A 475 7.14 26.01 -0.75
N SER A 476 7.06 27.21 -0.18
CA SER A 476 7.85 27.63 0.98
C SER A 476 7.55 26.84 2.25
N TRP A 477 6.38 26.20 2.31
CA TRP A 477 5.98 25.30 3.38
C TRP A 477 6.28 23.82 3.08
N GLY A 478 6.80 23.51 1.88
CA GLY A 478 7.19 22.16 1.47
C GLY A 478 8.36 21.57 2.25
N GLY A 479 8.70 20.30 2.00
CA GLY A 479 9.78 19.59 2.71
C GLY A 479 9.76 18.09 2.51
N GLY A 480 10.55 17.35 3.28
CA GLY A 480 10.65 15.89 3.22
C GLY A 480 9.47 15.20 3.89
N ILE A 481 9.62 14.86 5.17
CA ILE A 481 8.58 14.18 5.96
C ILE A 481 8.03 15.15 7.01
N LYS A 482 6.71 15.29 7.10
CA LYS A 482 6.06 16.20 8.05
C LYS A 482 4.95 15.57 8.86
N ILE A 483 4.85 16.00 10.12
CA ILE A 483 3.70 15.83 10.99
C ILE A 483 3.05 17.20 11.15
N GLU A 484 1.84 17.36 10.62
CA GLU A 484 1.19 18.68 10.51
C GLU A 484 0.08 18.90 11.54
N TYR A 485 -0.13 17.96 12.46
CA TYR A 485 -1.19 18.05 13.46
C TYR A 485 -0.69 17.90 14.89
N SER A 486 -0.91 18.94 15.70
CA SER A 486 -0.46 19.05 17.09
C SER A 486 -1.11 18.02 18.03
N SER A 487 -2.33 17.60 17.74
CA SER A 487 -3.05 16.58 18.52
C SER A 487 -2.86 15.16 17.98
N ALA A 488 -1.95 14.96 17.02
CA ALA A 488 -1.62 13.62 16.55
C ALA A 488 -0.97 12.80 17.69
N THR A 489 -1.34 11.53 17.79
CA THR A 489 -0.84 10.63 18.85
C THR A 489 -0.24 9.35 18.28
N ASN A 490 0.69 8.74 19.04
CA ASN A 490 1.32 7.47 18.71
C ASN A 490 1.99 7.46 17.32
N MET A 491 2.55 8.59 16.92
CA MET A 491 3.25 8.74 15.64
C MET A 491 4.65 8.13 15.72
N ARG A 492 5.05 7.38 14.71
CA ARG A 492 6.32 6.64 14.68
C ARG A 492 7.04 6.91 13.36
N ILE A 493 8.09 7.72 13.37
CA ILE A 493 8.85 8.11 12.18
C ILE A 493 10.28 7.56 12.31
N ARG A 494 10.57 6.44 11.64
CA ARG A 494 11.82 5.69 11.86
C ARG A 494 12.46 5.16 10.59
N ASN A 495 13.77 4.97 10.63
CA ASN A 495 14.52 4.34 9.53
C ASN A 495 14.30 5.00 8.17
N ASN A 496 13.86 6.26 8.10
CA ASN A 496 13.68 6.93 6.81
C ASN A 496 14.97 7.62 6.39
N ILE A 497 15.19 7.74 5.07
CA ILE A 497 16.14 8.69 4.50
C ILE A 497 15.38 9.93 4.08
N ALA A 498 15.72 11.08 4.68
CA ALA A 498 15.26 12.39 4.22
C ALA A 498 16.48 13.20 3.78
N SER A 499 16.63 13.38 2.46
CA SER A 499 17.83 13.97 1.87
C SER A 499 17.48 15.09 0.89
N GLN A 500 18.18 16.22 1.01
CA GLN A 500 18.13 17.36 0.08
C GLN A 500 16.73 17.97 -0.11
N ASN A 501 15.82 17.78 0.83
CA ASN A 501 14.53 18.46 0.80
C ASN A 501 14.70 19.95 1.12
N ARG A 502 13.97 20.85 0.46
CA ARG A 502 14.28 22.29 0.43
C ARG A 502 14.24 22.99 1.80
N ASN A 503 13.13 22.86 2.53
CA ASN A 503 12.91 23.65 3.77
C ASN A 503 13.11 22.82 5.06
N SER A 504 12.86 21.51 5.01
CA SER A 504 12.97 20.60 6.16
C SER A 504 13.18 19.18 5.68
N GLN A 505 13.97 18.40 6.43
CA GLN A 505 14.16 16.97 6.15
C GLN A 505 13.05 16.17 6.85
N ILE A 506 12.93 16.31 8.17
CA ILE A 506 11.87 15.68 8.98
C ILE A 506 11.36 16.68 10.02
N ASP A 507 10.10 17.08 9.93
CA ASP A 507 9.53 18.17 10.73
C ASP A 507 8.31 17.73 11.56
N ASN A 508 8.30 18.11 12.83
CA ASN A 508 7.16 18.01 13.74
C ASN A 508 6.94 19.33 14.49
N ALA A 509 7.07 20.47 13.80
CA ALA A 509 6.83 21.81 14.37
C ALA A 509 5.40 21.99 14.90
N ALA A 510 4.43 21.23 14.40
CA ALA A 510 3.07 21.23 14.93
C ALA A 510 3.00 20.69 16.38
N GLY A 511 3.95 19.87 16.81
CA GLY A 511 4.04 19.37 18.19
C GLY A 511 3.21 18.12 18.48
N GLY A 512 2.90 17.30 17.47
CA GLY A 512 2.25 16.01 17.66
C GLY A 512 3.09 15.06 18.53
N ASN A 513 2.44 14.14 19.25
CA ASN A 513 3.15 13.11 20.03
C ASN A 513 3.76 12.07 19.07
N ALA A 514 5.04 12.25 18.78
CA ALA A 514 5.78 11.48 17.81
C ALA A 514 7.14 11.01 18.32
N ALA A 515 7.44 9.74 18.08
CA ALA A 515 8.78 9.21 18.20
C ALA A 515 9.47 9.32 16.83
N VAL A 516 10.39 10.28 16.70
CA VAL A 516 11.20 10.48 15.49
C VAL A 516 12.64 10.06 15.78
N THR A 517 13.03 8.86 15.36
CA THR A 517 14.30 8.22 15.72
C THR A 517 14.89 7.37 14.60
N ASN A 518 16.21 7.13 14.59
CA ASN A 518 16.87 6.21 13.66
C ASN A 518 16.66 6.57 12.17
N ASN A 519 16.49 7.84 11.86
CA ASN A 519 16.42 8.31 10.47
C ASN A 519 17.82 8.79 10.03
N LEU A 520 18.04 8.78 8.72
CA LEU A 520 19.18 9.46 8.10
C LEU A 520 18.69 10.79 7.54
N VAL A 521 19.38 11.88 7.92
CA VAL A 521 19.09 13.22 7.44
C VAL A 521 20.29 13.82 6.72
N ASP A 522 20.05 14.38 5.54
CA ASP A 522 21.05 15.01 4.69
C ASP A 522 20.50 16.30 4.06
N GLY A 523 21.30 17.36 4.01
CA GLY A 523 20.90 18.67 3.48
C GLY A 523 20.48 19.70 4.54
N SER A 524 20.21 20.92 4.06
CA SER A 524 19.80 22.06 4.90
C SER A 524 18.31 21.99 5.24
N GLY A 525 17.93 22.35 6.47
CA GLY A 525 16.52 22.47 6.85
C GLY A 525 16.23 21.97 8.27
N GLY A 526 15.00 22.24 8.74
CA GLY A 526 14.55 21.78 10.05
C GLY A 526 14.55 20.25 10.17
N THR A 527 15.05 19.76 11.30
CA THR A 527 14.95 18.35 11.71
C THR A 527 14.49 18.28 13.16
N THR A 528 13.47 17.47 13.46
CA THR A 528 12.93 17.31 14.83
C THR A 528 13.06 15.87 15.30
N GLY A 529 13.76 15.57 16.40
CA GLY A 529 13.84 14.21 16.97
C GLY A 529 15.22 13.89 17.54
N GLY A 530 15.57 12.61 17.64
CA GLY A 530 16.88 12.16 18.15
C GLY A 530 17.41 10.91 17.44
N SER A 531 18.60 10.44 17.83
CA SER A 531 19.23 9.23 17.27
C SER A 531 19.33 9.23 15.74
N TYR A 532 19.69 10.38 15.17
CA TYR A 532 19.88 10.54 13.74
C TYR A 532 21.24 10.02 13.27
N VAL A 533 21.24 9.47 12.08
CA VAL A 533 22.43 9.42 11.24
C VAL A 533 22.45 10.68 10.37
N THR A 534 23.60 11.33 10.24
CA THR A 534 23.75 12.51 9.39
C THR A 534 24.77 12.26 8.30
N GLY A 535 24.52 12.83 7.12
CA GLY A 535 25.41 12.75 5.97
C GLY A 535 24.76 12.14 4.75
N SER A 536 25.42 12.29 3.59
CA SER A 536 24.87 11.84 2.31
C SER A 536 24.51 10.34 2.34
N PRO A 537 23.31 9.95 1.85
CA PRO A 537 22.93 8.55 1.74
C PRO A 537 23.69 7.77 0.66
N GLN A 538 24.47 8.45 -0.19
CA GLN A 538 25.23 7.85 -1.30
C GLN A 538 24.35 7.01 -2.22
N PHE A 539 23.29 7.61 -2.76
CA PHE A 539 22.43 6.98 -3.75
C PHE A 539 23.19 6.69 -5.06
N VAL A 540 22.82 5.60 -5.74
CA VAL A 540 23.43 5.19 -7.01
C VAL A 540 23.16 6.19 -8.14
N ASN A 541 21.89 6.55 -8.37
CA ASN A 541 21.51 7.54 -9.39
C ASN A 541 20.15 8.18 -9.06
N PRO A 542 20.10 9.13 -8.10
CA PRO A 542 18.84 9.74 -7.68
C PRO A 542 18.17 10.56 -8.79
N SER A 543 18.94 11.13 -9.73
CA SER A 543 18.38 11.82 -10.90
C SER A 543 17.67 10.90 -11.88
N GLY A 544 18.01 9.61 -11.89
CA GLY A 544 17.34 8.58 -12.69
C GLY A 544 16.32 7.76 -11.90
N GLY A 545 15.97 8.17 -10.68
CA GLY A 545 15.03 7.44 -9.82
C GLY A 545 15.61 6.18 -9.15
N ASP A 546 16.93 6.00 -9.16
CA ASP A 546 17.61 4.89 -8.49
C ASP A 546 18.17 5.33 -7.13
N PHE A 547 17.46 4.92 -6.09
CA PHE A 547 17.72 5.26 -4.69
C PHE A 547 18.36 4.11 -3.89
N HIS A 548 18.89 3.09 -4.56
CA HIS A 548 19.80 2.15 -3.91
C HIS A 548 20.99 2.90 -3.32
N ILE A 549 21.47 2.44 -2.17
CA ILE A 549 22.62 3.03 -1.49
C ILE A 549 23.92 2.30 -1.89
N GLN A 550 25.05 3.00 -1.85
CA GLN A 550 26.38 2.45 -2.14
C GLN A 550 27.07 1.95 -0.85
N SER A 551 28.14 1.15 -0.99
CA SER A 551 28.88 0.50 0.13
C SER A 551 29.39 1.44 1.22
N GLY A 552 29.59 2.72 0.90
CA GLY A 552 30.07 3.72 1.86
C GLY A 552 28.95 4.45 2.59
N SER A 553 27.69 4.10 2.33
CA SER A 553 26.54 4.82 2.85
C SER A 553 26.48 4.74 4.37
N PRO A 554 26.27 5.86 5.06
CA PRO A 554 26.08 5.86 6.52
C PRO A 554 24.74 5.24 6.92
N ALA A 555 23.85 4.92 5.98
CA ALA A 555 22.59 4.23 6.26
C ALA A 555 22.76 2.76 6.66
N ILE A 556 23.88 2.14 6.27
CA ILE A 556 24.12 0.70 6.39
C ILE A 556 24.25 0.30 7.87
N ASP A 557 23.50 -0.71 8.28
CA ASP A 557 23.43 -1.29 9.63
C ASP A 557 23.10 -0.25 10.73
N LYS A 558 22.46 0.88 10.40
CA LYS A 558 22.13 1.96 11.36
C LYS A 558 20.65 2.08 11.72
N GLY A 559 19.80 1.30 11.06
CA GLY A 559 18.38 1.20 11.36
C GLY A 559 18.10 0.45 12.65
N THR A 560 16.83 0.48 13.08
CA THR A 560 16.30 -0.36 14.16
C THR A 560 15.35 -1.41 13.59
N SER A 561 15.26 -2.57 14.24
CA SER A 561 14.23 -3.58 13.94
C SER A 561 12.82 -3.14 14.32
N THR A 562 12.69 -2.12 15.18
CA THR A 562 11.39 -1.61 15.63
C THR A 562 10.60 -1.04 14.47
N ASP A 563 9.40 -1.59 14.23
CA ASP A 563 8.48 -1.25 13.13
C ASP A 563 9.00 -1.51 11.70
N ALA A 564 10.24 -1.98 11.56
CA ALA A 564 10.81 -2.24 10.25
C ALA A 564 10.03 -3.35 9.54
N PRO A 565 9.70 -3.19 8.23
CA PRO A 565 9.08 -4.25 7.47
C PRO A 565 10.04 -5.45 7.33
N ALA A 566 9.48 -6.63 7.10
CA ALA A 566 10.26 -7.86 6.95
C ALA A 566 11.11 -7.88 5.66
N VAL A 567 10.70 -7.11 4.65
CA VAL A 567 11.39 -6.97 3.37
C VAL A 567 11.59 -5.51 3.00
N ASP A 568 12.58 -5.23 2.14
CA ASP A 568 12.85 -3.92 1.55
C ASP A 568 11.99 -3.65 0.31
N PHE A 569 12.30 -2.58 -0.44
CA PHE A 569 11.58 -2.18 -1.66
C PHE A 569 11.68 -3.21 -2.79
N ASP A 570 12.78 -3.97 -2.84
CA ASP A 570 13.06 -4.97 -3.87
C ASP A 570 12.60 -6.38 -3.45
N GLY A 571 12.04 -6.51 -2.25
CA GLY A 571 11.62 -7.79 -1.67
C GLY A 571 12.74 -8.56 -0.98
N ASN A 572 13.91 -7.97 -0.76
CA ASN A 572 14.99 -8.59 0.00
C ASN A 572 14.65 -8.62 1.49
N SER A 573 15.00 -9.70 2.19
CA SER A 573 14.78 -9.81 3.64
C SER A 573 15.60 -8.79 4.44
N ARG A 574 15.01 -8.29 5.53
CA ARG A 574 15.68 -7.42 6.51
C ARG A 574 15.94 -8.14 7.85
N PRO A 575 17.13 -7.96 8.46
CA PRO A 575 18.32 -7.35 7.88
C PRO A 575 19.04 -8.34 6.94
N LYS A 576 19.74 -7.82 5.93
CA LYS A 576 20.66 -8.62 5.10
C LYS A 576 22.09 -8.64 5.68
N GLY A 577 22.47 -7.58 6.40
CA GLY A 577 23.76 -7.38 7.03
C GLY A 577 23.80 -7.65 8.54
N ALA A 578 24.63 -6.90 9.25
CA ALA A 578 24.77 -7.01 10.71
C ALA A 578 23.62 -6.30 11.46
N GLY A 579 22.90 -5.42 10.78
CA GLY A 579 21.76 -4.67 11.28
C GLY A 579 20.83 -4.26 10.14
N TYR A 580 19.75 -3.57 10.50
CA TYR A 580 18.80 -3.05 9.52
C TYR A 580 19.39 -1.81 8.83
N ASP A 581 19.14 -1.66 7.55
CA ASP A 581 19.50 -0.44 6.84
C ASP A 581 18.42 0.63 6.99
N ILE A 582 18.85 1.89 7.08
CA ILE A 582 17.96 3.04 7.01
C ILE A 582 17.57 3.27 5.54
N GLY A 583 16.29 3.49 5.27
CA GLY A 583 15.75 3.77 3.95
C GLY A 583 15.00 2.59 3.34
N ALA A 584 14.63 2.73 2.08
CA ALA A 584 13.76 1.76 1.40
C ALA A 584 14.48 0.49 0.94
N PHE A 585 15.81 0.44 0.96
CA PHE A 585 16.62 -0.68 0.44
C PHE A 585 17.55 -1.26 1.51
N GLU A 586 17.90 -2.54 1.39
CA GLU A 586 19.05 -3.16 2.06
C GLU A 586 20.26 -3.24 1.10
N TYR A 587 21.46 -3.07 1.62
CA TYR A 587 22.72 -3.10 0.86
C TYR A 587 23.25 -4.54 0.62
#